data_AF-A0A6J8BJ96-F1
#
_entry.id   AF-A0A6J8BJ96-F1
#
_cell.length_a   1.000
_cell.length_b   1.000
_cell.length_c   1.000
_cell.angle_alpha   90.00
_cell.angle_beta   90.00
_cell.angle_gamma   90.00
#
_symmetry.space_group_name_H-M   'P 1'
#
loop_
_entity.id
_entity.type
_entity.pdbx_description
1 polymer ?
#
loop_
_entity_poly.entity_id
_entity_poly.type
_entity_poly.pdbx_seq_one_letter_code
_entity_poly.pdbx_strand_id
1 'polypeptide(L)'
;MKCSEDPDFASCNERCRAIISCGHRCQRRCTEPCNTEDDCIELIKVEARCGHLVQVGCCTKYDPSYCSQGRLHVPFKEKCNRDLVCGHICKEYCNYRCPPCKQKCDRQCIHGDTCKNRCGDSCIQCIELCQWECKADCPNNFKCEKLCMETCDRPKCNTLCHTILDCGPDHKCSGLLCECSQCVCKVCENLTEILFGYEDEDNAIFIRLEYCKCVLKVNGLDQYISNFLDNTTNEIKSLKCPKCSTKISKSKRYSNELKIINKDICDVFRTIRNIEEGTDLHAKRRSRYARQEYNEFHLEIRRLQLTVDIHKFKTELSKQDEGLELPQDIQHYLLKLKSIEVVQEDELLKMRRETEEDSSRMIGLTLKEKQMIKRTMENEFMGSGHWYKCKNGHYYSIGECGMPMEKIKCPQCGLVIGGADHILTDDNERAMDFDNL
;
A
#
# COMPACT_ATOMS: atom_id res chain seq x y z
N MET A 1 22.66 47.42 17.75
CA MET A 1 21.60 46.55 18.32
C MET A 1 22.13 45.90 19.58
N LYS A 2 21.29 45.73 20.61
CA LYS A 2 21.63 45.03 21.86
C LYS A 2 21.57 43.50 21.64
N CYS A 3 22.32 42.74 22.43
CA CYS A 3 22.48 41.27 22.37
C CYS A 3 21.20 40.46 22.72
N SER A 4 20.02 41.06 22.61
CA SER A 4 18.76 40.51 23.12
C SER A 4 17.57 40.73 22.17
N GLU A 5 17.83 41.01 20.90
CA GLU A 5 16.82 41.09 19.85
C GLU A 5 17.26 40.17 18.71
N ASP A 6 16.53 39.06 18.55
CA ASP A 6 16.69 38.10 17.47
C ASP A 6 16.23 38.76 16.15
N PRO A 7 17.09 38.90 15.14
CA PRO A 7 16.71 39.52 13.88
C PRO A 7 15.86 38.54 13.04
N ASP A 8 14.57 38.88 12.90
CA ASP A 8 13.66 38.48 11.82
C ASP A 8 13.53 36.97 11.48
N PHE A 9 12.76 36.24 12.29
CA PHE A 9 12.01 35.05 11.82
C PHE A 9 10.51 35.33 11.58
N ALA A 10 10.03 36.55 11.85
CA ALA A 10 8.60 36.88 11.83
C ALA A 10 8.03 37.20 10.43
N SER A 11 8.86 37.26 9.39
CA SER A 11 8.45 37.77 8.07
C SER A 11 8.86 36.89 6.88
N CYS A 12 9.40 35.69 7.12
CA CYS A 12 9.83 34.80 6.03
C CYS A 12 8.64 34.18 5.28
N ASN A 13 8.20 34.84 4.21
CA ASN A 13 7.20 34.36 3.27
C ASN A 13 7.77 33.43 2.18
N GLU A 14 9.05 33.08 2.25
CA GLU A 14 9.67 32.17 1.28
C GLU A 14 9.26 30.71 1.49
N ARG A 15 9.34 29.92 0.42
CA ARG A 15 9.13 28.47 0.45
C ARG A 15 10.18 27.81 1.33
N CYS A 16 9.72 26.95 2.23
CA CYS A 16 10.56 26.20 3.15
C CYS A 16 11.68 25.46 2.40
N ARG A 17 12.89 25.51 2.95
CA ARG A 17 14.08 24.87 2.37
C ARG A 17 14.33 23.48 2.97
N ALA A 18 13.50 23.04 3.91
CA ALA A 18 13.60 21.72 4.52
C ALA A 18 13.24 20.62 3.51
N ILE A 19 13.95 19.50 3.60
CA ILE A 19 13.67 18.28 2.87
C ILE A 19 12.88 17.36 3.81
N ILE A 20 11.69 16.94 3.38
CA ILE A 20 10.81 16.04 4.14
C ILE A 20 11.42 14.62 4.12
N SER A 21 11.01 13.73 5.04
CA SER A 21 11.46 12.33 5.12
C SER A 21 11.40 11.55 3.80
N CYS A 22 10.47 11.90 2.90
CA CYS A 22 10.34 11.33 1.56
C CYS A 22 11.41 11.81 0.56
N GLY A 23 12.27 12.75 0.93
CA GLY A 23 13.34 13.30 0.09
C GLY A 23 12.93 14.49 -0.78
N HIS A 24 11.65 14.91 -0.73
CA HIS A 24 11.15 16.06 -1.47
C HIS A 24 11.19 17.35 -0.65
N ARG A 25 11.31 18.48 -1.35
CA ARG A 25 11.37 19.81 -0.74
C ARG A 25 10.00 20.20 -0.20
N CYS A 26 9.98 20.73 1.02
CA CYS A 26 8.77 21.22 1.66
C CYS A 26 8.14 22.38 0.87
N GLN A 27 6.84 22.28 0.58
CA GLN A 27 6.09 23.28 -0.19
C GLN A 27 5.39 24.33 0.71
N ARG A 28 5.49 24.22 2.04
CA ARG A 28 4.93 25.17 3.03
C ARG A 28 5.76 26.45 3.17
N ARG A 29 5.17 27.49 3.75
CA ARG A 29 5.90 28.72 4.10
C ARG A 29 6.83 28.47 5.28
N CYS A 30 7.95 29.18 5.33
CA CYS A 30 8.98 28.97 6.35
C CYS A 30 8.50 29.21 7.80
N THR A 31 7.38 29.92 7.98
CA THR A 31 6.74 30.22 9.27
C THR A 31 5.66 29.23 9.68
N GLU A 32 5.28 28.28 8.80
CA GLU A 32 4.26 27.28 9.08
C GLU A 32 4.89 25.97 9.60
N PRO A 33 4.24 25.27 10.55
CA PRO A 33 4.66 23.93 10.94
C PRO A 33 4.60 23.01 9.72
N CYS A 34 5.73 22.37 9.44
CA CYS A 34 5.91 21.44 8.32
C CYS A 34 6.82 20.27 8.75
N ASN A 35 7.10 19.36 7.82
CA ASN A 35 7.91 18.13 8.00
C ASN A 35 7.11 16.88 8.37
N THR A 36 5.84 16.80 7.96
CA THR A 36 5.05 15.56 7.99
C THR A 36 4.95 14.96 6.59
N GLU A 37 4.76 13.64 6.48
CA GLU A 37 4.65 12.95 5.19
C GLU A 37 3.49 13.50 4.33
N ASP A 38 2.45 14.04 4.97
CA ASP A 38 1.27 14.64 4.31
C ASP A 38 1.55 16.00 3.64
N ASP A 39 2.72 16.62 3.90
CA ASP A 39 3.10 17.92 3.32
C ASP A 39 3.77 17.78 1.93
N CYS A 40 3.96 16.55 1.44
CA CYS A 40 4.52 16.28 0.13
C CYS A 40 3.43 16.17 -0.95
N ILE A 41 3.41 17.15 -1.86
CA ILE A 41 2.48 17.20 -3.01
C ILE A 41 3.12 16.78 -4.34
N GLU A 42 4.39 16.34 -4.31
CA GLU A 42 5.11 15.90 -5.51
C GLU A 42 4.52 14.61 -6.07
N LEU A 43 4.32 14.56 -7.39
CA LEU A 43 3.78 13.39 -8.09
C LEU A 43 4.92 12.48 -8.57
N ILE A 44 4.92 11.23 -8.10
CA ILE A 44 5.85 10.18 -8.54
C ILE A 44 5.17 9.26 -9.56
N LYS A 45 5.96 8.68 -10.46
CA LYS A 45 5.46 7.66 -11.40
C LYS A 45 5.66 6.26 -10.81
N VAL A 46 4.60 5.48 -10.75
CA VAL A 46 4.59 4.10 -10.23
C VAL A 46 3.92 3.16 -11.22
N GLU A 47 4.33 1.90 -11.25
CA GLU A 47 3.74 0.89 -12.13
C GLU A 47 2.51 0.25 -11.47
N ALA A 48 1.35 0.40 -12.09
CA ALA A 48 0.10 -0.20 -11.61
C ALA A 48 0.04 -1.70 -11.98
N ARG A 49 -0.84 -2.47 -11.31
CA ARG A 49 -1.04 -3.90 -11.62
C ARG A 49 -1.52 -4.17 -13.06
N CYS A 50 -2.08 -3.17 -13.72
CA CYS A 50 -2.43 -3.22 -15.13
C CYS A 50 -1.24 -2.98 -16.08
N GLY A 51 0.00 -2.88 -15.57
CA GLY A 51 1.24 -2.76 -16.34
C GLY A 51 1.51 -1.38 -16.94
N HIS A 52 0.82 -0.33 -16.47
CA HIS A 52 1.00 1.04 -16.96
C HIS A 52 1.55 1.94 -15.86
N LEU A 53 2.37 2.92 -16.26
CA LEU A 53 2.93 3.93 -15.37
C LEU A 53 1.88 5.00 -15.06
N VAL A 54 1.62 5.21 -13.77
CA VAL A 54 0.64 6.18 -13.27
C VAL A 54 1.30 7.19 -12.34
N GLN A 55 0.82 8.43 -12.35
CA GLN A 55 1.28 9.47 -11.44
C GLN A 55 0.44 9.43 -10.16
N VAL A 56 1.12 9.27 -9.01
CA VAL A 56 0.52 9.29 -7.68
C VAL A 56 1.30 10.27 -6.81
N GLY A 57 0.67 10.87 -5.79
CA GLY A 57 1.43 11.68 -4.85
C GLY A 57 2.44 10.83 -4.08
N CYS A 58 3.64 11.37 -3.87
CA CYS A 58 4.78 10.67 -3.28
C CYS A 58 4.44 9.98 -1.94
N CYS A 59 3.64 10.63 -1.10
CA CYS A 59 3.24 10.11 0.21
C CYS A 59 1.79 9.62 0.24
N THR A 60 1.11 9.56 -0.91
CA THR A 60 -0.30 9.15 -0.97
C THR A 60 -0.41 7.63 -0.96
N LYS A 61 -1.19 7.09 -0.02
CA LYS A 61 -1.52 5.66 0.01
C LYS A 61 -2.45 5.33 -1.16
N TYR A 62 -2.04 4.47 -2.09
CA TYR A 62 -2.84 4.08 -3.27
C TYR A 62 -2.99 2.56 -3.39
N ASP A 63 -4.12 2.11 -3.91
CA ASP A 63 -4.39 0.69 -4.22
C ASP A 63 -4.22 0.45 -5.74
N PRO A 64 -3.40 -0.52 -6.17
CA PRO A 64 -3.18 -0.83 -7.59
C PRO A 64 -4.38 -1.45 -8.34
N SER A 65 -5.52 -1.69 -7.67
CA SER A 65 -6.61 -2.53 -8.20
C SER A 65 -7.71 -1.79 -8.98
N TYR A 66 -7.75 -0.46 -9.00
CA TYR A 66 -8.82 0.28 -9.69
C TYR A 66 -8.27 1.34 -10.65
N CYS A 67 -8.43 1.11 -11.95
CA CYS A 67 -8.09 2.06 -13.02
C CYS A 67 -9.37 2.62 -13.63
N SER A 68 -9.65 3.91 -13.41
CA SER A 68 -10.68 4.66 -14.13
C SER A 68 -10.01 5.47 -15.23
N GLN A 69 -9.98 4.92 -16.45
CA GLN A 69 -9.58 5.63 -17.68
C GLN A 69 -8.19 6.31 -17.65
N GLY A 70 -7.24 5.77 -16.88
CA GLY A 70 -5.81 6.09 -17.04
C GLY A 70 -5.38 7.52 -16.71
N ARG A 71 -6.16 8.30 -15.95
CA ARG A 71 -5.77 9.69 -15.60
C ARG A 71 -5.74 10.00 -14.10
N LEU A 72 -6.61 9.39 -13.27
CA LEU A 72 -6.64 9.63 -11.82
C LEU A 72 -7.03 8.36 -11.05
N HIS A 73 -6.21 7.97 -10.07
CA HIS A 73 -6.59 6.99 -9.05
C HIS A 73 -7.22 7.74 -7.87
N VAL A 74 -8.48 7.45 -7.57
CA VAL A 74 -9.16 8.02 -6.41
C VAL A 74 -8.71 7.22 -5.17
N PRO A 75 -8.26 7.86 -4.07
CA PRO A 75 -7.97 7.15 -2.83
C PRO A 75 -9.18 6.31 -2.41
N PHE A 76 -8.96 5.02 -2.21
CA PHE A 76 -10.01 4.12 -1.75
C PHE A 76 -10.40 4.52 -0.32
N LYS A 77 -11.58 5.11 -0.14
CA LYS A 77 -12.09 5.59 1.15
C LYS A 77 -12.83 4.52 1.95
N GLU A 78 -12.73 3.24 1.59
CA GLU A 78 -13.33 2.18 2.40
C GLU A 78 -12.38 1.69 3.49
N LYS A 79 -12.97 1.32 4.63
CA LYS A 79 -12.23 0.79 5.78
C LYS A 79 -11.70 -0.61 5.44
N CYS A 80 -10.44 -0.86 5.79
CA CYS A 80 -9.76 -2.11 5.47
C CYS A 80 -10.46 -3.35 6.08
N ASN A 81 -10.86 -3.26 7.35
CA ASN A 81 -11.53 -4.33 8.11
C ASN A 81 -10.81 -5.70 8.12
N ARG A 82 -9.57 -5.81 7.61
CA ARG A 82 -8.76 -7.04 7.66
C ARG A 82 -8.20 -7.26 9.06
N ASP A 83 -7.99 -8.52 9.40
CA ASP A 83 -7.30 -8.90 10.63
C ASP A 83 -5.80 -8.66 10.50
N LEU A 84 -5.24 -7.93 11.47
CA LEU A 84 -3.81 -7.79 11.64
C LEU A 84 -3.24 -9.08 12.25
N VAL A 85 -1.92 -9.27 12.15
CA VAL A 85 -1.20 -10.41 12.76
C VAL A 85 -1.47 -10.54 14.26
N CYS A 86 -1.68 -9.42 14.96
CA CYS A 86 -2.06 -9.40 16.37
C CYS A 86 -3.51 -9.83 16.67
N GLY A 87 -4.33 -10.06 15.66
CA GLY A 87 -5.75 -10.38 15.76
C GLY A 87 -6.68 -9.17 15.89
N HIS A 88 -6.15 -7.95 15.91
CA HIS A 88 -6.97 -6.73 15.89
C HIS A 88 -7.45 -6.41 14.48
N ILE A 89 -8.65 -5.84 14.38
CA ILE A 89 -9.24 -5.41 13.11
C ILE A 89 -8.62 -4.08 12.68
N CYS A 90 -8.12 -4.01 11.45
CA CYS A 90 -7.59 -2.79 10.86
C CYS A 90 -8.71 -1.76 10.64
N LYS A 91 -8.64 -0.64 11.39
CA LYS A 91 -9.60 0.47 11.30
C LYS A 91 -9.19 1.58 10.32
N GLU A 92 -8.04 1.43 9.68
CA GLU A 92 -7.51 2.38 8.72
C GLU A 92 -8.13 2.13 7.34
N TYR A 93 -7.97 3.09 6.43
CA TYR A 93 -8.35 2.91 5.03
C TYR A 93 -7.57 1.76 4.39
N CYS A 94 -8.23 1.02 3.51
CA CYS A 94 -7.59 -0.08 2.82
C CYS A 94 -6.35 0.42 2.07
N ASN A 95 -5.23 -0.25 2.30
CA ASN A 95 -3.96 0.00 1.64
C ASN A 95 -3.36 -1.37 1.24
N TYR A 96 -2.39 -1.38 0.32
CA TYR A 96 -1.73 -2.62 -0.12
C TYR A 96 -1.21 -3.45 1.06
N ARG A 97 -0.68 -2.78 2.09
CA ARG A 97 -0.31 -3.39 3.38
C ARG A 97 -1.02 -2.67 4.52
N CYS A 98 -1.54 -3.44 5.46
CA CYS A 98 -2.10 -2.85 6.67
C CYS A 98 -0.96 -2.27 7.51
N PRO A 99 -1.10 -1.04 8.04
CA PRO A 99 -0.11 -0.47 8.95
C PRO A 99 -0.04 -1.26 10.26
N PRO A 100 1.03 -1.07 11.05
CA PRO A 100 1.13 -1.66 12.39
C PRO A 100 -0.08 -1.31 13.26
N CYS A 101 -0.41 -2.21 14.18
CA CYS A 101 -1.56 -2.02 15.06
C CYS A 101 -1.36 -0.80 15.97
N LYS A 102 -2.31 0.13 15.96
CA LYS A 102 -2.33 1.30 16.86
C LYS A 102 -3.23 1.10 18.08
N GLN A 103 -3.87 -0.06 18.22
CA GLN A 103 -4.78 -0.34 19.34
C GLN A 103 -3.99 -0.61 20.64
N LYS A 104 -4.66 -0.48 21.78
CA LYS A 104 -4.10 -0.91 23.07
C LYS A 104 -3.87 -2.41 23.04
N CYS A 105 -2.83 -2.88 23.73
CA CYS A 105 -2.62 -4.30 23.86
C CYS A 105 -3.76 -4.92 24.68
N ASP A 106 -4.37 -5.98 24.14
CA ASP A 106 -5.49 -6.71 24.73
C ASP A 106 -5.03 -7.83 25.67
N ARG A 107 -3.71 -7.88 25.96
CA ARG A 107 -3.15 -8.88 26.87
C ARG A 107 -3.52 -8.58 28.30
N GLN A 108 -3.97 -9.62 28.99
CA GLN A 108 -4.25 -9.61 30.41
C GLN A 108 -3.59 -10.83 31.03
N CYS A 109 -2.87 -10.65 32.13
CA CYS A 109 -2.39 -11.80 32.90
C CYS A 109 -3.56 -12.46 33.64
N ILE A 110 -3.32 -13.66 34.20
CA ILE A 110 -4.32 -14.35 35.00
C ILE A 110 -4.64 -13.61 36.31
N HIS A 111 -3.73 -12.75 36.78
CA HIS A 111 -3.88 -11.90 37.97
C HIS A 111 -4.75 -10.65 37.71
N GLY A 112 -5.16 -10.42 36.46
CA GLY A 112 -6.08 -9.34 36.10
C GLY A 112 -5.40 -8.08 35.57
N ASP A 113 -4.08 -7.95 35.63
CA ASP A 113 -3.36 -6.83 35.04
C ASP A 113 -3.45 -6.86 33.52
N THR A 114 -4.04 -5.80 32.97
CA THR A 114 -4.05 -5.53 31.53
C THR A 114 -2.78 -4.79 31.11
N CYS A 115 -2.19 -5.18 29.99
CA CYS A 115 -1.05 -4.49 29.41
C CYS A 115 -1.39 -3.04 29.09
N LYS A 116 -0.62 -2.10 29.62
CA LYS A 116 -0.81 -0.66 29.43
C LYS A 116 -0.19 -0.13 28.13
N ASN A 117 0.63 -0.96 27.46
CA ASN A 117 1.37 -0.59 26.26
C ASN A 117 0.53 -0.73 24.98
N ARG A 118 1.00 -0.16 23.88
CA ARG A 118 0.32 -0.33 22.58
C ARG A 118 0.57 -1.74 22.05
N CYS A 119 -0.34 -2.21 21.22
CA CYS A 119 -0.20 -3.51 20.57
C CYS A 119 1.06 -3.50 19.68
N GLY A 120 1.97 -4.45 19.89
CA GLY A 120 3.26 -4.53 19.21
C GLY A 120 4.43 -3.93 19.97
N ASP A 121 4.19 -3.23 21.08
CA ASP A 121 5.24 -2.91 22.06
C ASP A 121 5.57 -4.12 22.94
N SER A 122 6.77 -4.09 23.53
CA SER A 122 7.16 -5.04 24.58
C SER A 122 6.11 -5.02 25.68
N CYS A 123 5.45 -6.16 25.87
CA CYS A 123 4.41 -6.28 26.89
C CYS A 123 5.04 -6.33 28.29
N ILE A 124 4.29 -5.82 29.27
CA ILE A 124 4.69 -5.89 30.68
C ILE A 124 4.80 -7.37 31.07
N GLN A 125 5.95 -7.72 31.65
CA GLN A 125 6.23 -9.07 32.13
C GLN A 125 5.69 -9.21 33.55
N CYS A 126 4.70 -10.08 33.75
CA CYS A 126 4.16 -10.35 35.07
C CYS A 126 5.13 -11.24 35.86
N ILE A 127 5.66 -10.69 36.96
CA ILE A 127 6.63 -11.35 37.86
C ILE A 127 5.97 -12.00 39.08
N GLU A 128 4.64 -12.01 39.16
CA GLU A 128 3.92 -12.71 40.23
C GLU A 128 3.95 -14.23 40.01
N LEU A 129 3.84 -15.00 41.09
CA LEU A 129 3.69 -16.45 41.02
C LEU A 129 2.39 -16.80 40.28
N CYS A 130 2.46 -17.79 39.39
CA CYS A 130 1.32 -18.20 38.59
C CYS A 130 0.20 -18.82 39.45
N GLN A 131 -0.99 -18.21 39.46
CA GLN A 131 -2.20 -18.71 40.13
C GLN A 131 -2.89 -19.87 39.38
N TRP A 132 -2.15 -20.59 38.52
CA TRP A 132 -2.72 -21.73 37.83
C TRP A 132 -2.59 -22.98 38.69
N GLU A 133 -3.67 -23.29 39.40
CA GLU A 133 -3.80 -24.47 40.25
C GLU A 133 -5.12 -25.20 40.01
N CYS A 134 -5.16 -26.48 40.37
CA CYS A 134 -6.40 -27.24 40.46
C CYS A 134 -7.31 -26.67 41.54
N LYS A 135 -8.63 -26.88 41.40
CA LYS A 135 -9.54 -26.68 42.53
C LYS A 135 -9.19 -27.65 43.66
N ALA A 136 -9.48 -27.25 44.90
CA ALA A 136 -9.13 -28.01 46.10
C ALA A 136 -9.75 -29.42 46.15
N ASP A 137 -10.89 -29.62 45.50
CA ASP A 137 -11.62 -30.89 45.39
C ASP A 137 -11.11 -31.78 44.24
N CYS A 138 -10.13 -31.32 43.46
CA CYS A 138 -9.60 -32.09 42.34
C CYS A 138 -8.55 -33.10 42.81
N PRO A 139 -8.68 -34.40 42.45
CA PRO A 139 -7.76 -35.46 42.89
C PRO A 139 -6.32 -35.26 42.40
N ASN A 140 -6.13 -34.52 41.30
CA ASN A 140 -4.82 -34.27 40.73
C ASN A 140 -4.00 -33.24 41.53
N ASN A 141 -4.66 -32.30 42.22
CA ASN A 141 -4.04 -31.24 43.03
C ASN A 141 -2.81 -30.53 42.39
N PHE A 142 -2.79 -30.37 41.06
CA PHE A 142 -1.67 -29.76 40.37
C PHE A 142 -1.63 -28.24 40.58
N LYS A 143 -0.46 -27.70 40.89
CA LYS A 143 -0.18 -26.27 41.01
C LYS A 143 1.04 -25.88 40.17
N CYS A 144 1.03 -24.67 39.63
CA CYS A 144 2.18 -24.08 38.94
C CYS A 144 3.09 -23.40 39.96
N GLU A 145 4.41 -23.63 39.89
CA GLU A 145 5.38 -22.99 40.78
C GLU A 145 6.21 -21.89 40.07
N LYS A 146 5.94 -21.67 38.79
CA LYS A 146 6.63 -20.70 37.95
C LYS A 146 6.05 -19.30 38.04
N LEU A 147 6.83 -18.29 37.66
CA LEU A 147 6.34 -16.93 37.50
C LEU A 147 5.33 -16.87 36.35
N CYS A 148 4.38 -15.94 36.39
CA CYS A 148 3.32 -15.82 35.40
C CYS A 148 3.85 -15.67 33.96
N MET A 149 4.98 -14.99 33.78
CA MET A 149 5.62 -14.83 32.49
C MET A 149 6.24 -16.14 31.96
N GLU A 150 6.74 -16.99 32.83
CA GLU A 150 7.46 -18.20 32.45
C GLU A 150 6.51 -19.27 31.90
N THR A 151 7.02 -20.22 31.13
CA THR A 151 6.25 -21.40 30.73
C THR A 151 5.83 -22.16 31.98
N CYS A 152 4.53 -22.39 32.14
CA CYS A 152 4.00 -23.13 33.27
C CYS A 152 4.43 -24.60 33.19
N ASP A 153 4.83 -25.16 34.32
CA ASP A 153 5.23 -26.56 34.52
C ASP A 153 4.04 -27.48 34.84
N ARG A 154 2.89 -26.90 35.20
CA ARG A 154 1.65 -27.63 35.47
C ARG A 154 1.09 -28.32 34.21
N PRO A 155 0.75 -29.63 34.27
CA PRO A 155 0.09 -30.34 33.18
C PRO A 155 -1.40 -29.98 33.05
N LYS A 156 -1.99 -30.27 31.88
CA LYS A 156 -3.42 -30.10 31.61
C LYS A 156 -4.23 -31.05 32.51
N CYS A 157 -5.23 -30.52 33.22
CA CYS A 157 -6.13 -31.32 34.04
C CYS A 157 -7.37 -31.70 33.21
N ASN A 158 -7.68 -33.00 33.13
CA ASN A 158 -8.85 -33.52 32.41
C ASN A 158 -9.95 -34.07 33.33
N THR A 159 -9.87 -33.79 34.63
CA THR A 159 -10.87 -34.24 35.60
C THR A 159 -12.23 -33.66 35.25
N LEU A 160 -13.23 -34.54 35.11
CA LEU A 160 -14.61 -34.17 34.85
C LEU A 160 -15.24 -33.48 36.06
N CYS A 161 -16.08 -32.48 35.80
CA CYS A 161 -16.91 -31.85 36.81
C CYS A 161 -18.13 -32.73 37.08
N HIS A 162 -18.33 -33.16 38.33
CA HIS A 162 -19.46 -34.03 38.71
C HIS A 162 -20.63 -33.28 39.36
N THR A 163 -20.65 -31.95 39.27
CA THR A 163 -21.73 -31.12 39.84
C THR A 163 -23.07 -31.42 39.15
N ILE A 164 -24.10 -31.68 39.95
CA ILE A 164 -25.49 -31.77 39.50
C ILE A 164 -26.01 -30.35 39.29
N LEU A 165 -26.69 -30.12 38.17
CA LEU A 165 -27.07 -28.80 37.70
C LEU A 165 -28.51 -28.45 38.06
N ASP A 166 -28.76 -27.16 38.29
CA ASP A 166 -30.10 -26.66 38.64
C ASP A 166 -31.14 -26.85 37.51
N CYS A 167 -30.68 -27.13 36.28
CA CYS A 167 -31.56 -27.38 35.14
C CYS A 167 -32.24 -28.76 35.15
N GLY A 168 -31.90 -29.65 36.10
CA GLY A 168 -32.61 -30.91 36.29
C GLY A 168 -31.87 -31.88 37.22
N PRO A 169 -32.58 -32.75 37.97
CA PRO A 169 -31.96 -33.65 38.94
C PRO A 169 -31.00 -34.68 38.31
N ASP A 170 -31.21 -35.03 37.04
CA ASP A 170 -30.36 -35.96 36.28
C ASP A 170 -29.31 -35.25 35.40
N HIS A 171 -29.29 -33.91 35.39
CA HIS A 171 -28.37 -33.14 34.57
C HIS A 171 -27.03 -32.96 35.29
N LYS A 172 -26.03 -33.72 34.86
CA LYS A 172 -24.66 -33.60 35.35
C LYS A 172 -23.84 -32.68 34.44
N CYS A 173 -22.90 -31.95 35.04
CA CYS A 173 -21.94 -31.18 34.28
C CYS A 173 -21.10 -32.09 33.36
N SER A 174 -20.89 -31.66 32.12
CA SER A 174 -20.00 -32.33 31.16
C SER A 174 -18.69 -31.54 30.93
N GLY A 175 -18.44 -30.56 31.79
CA GLY A 175 -17.26 -29.69 31.72
C GLY A 175 -16.06 -30.19 32.51
N LEU A 176 -14.92 -29.52 32.34
CA LEU A 176 -13.70 -29.74 33.14
C LEU A 176 -13.83 -29.17 34.56
N LEU A 177 -13.53 -29.94 35.61
CA LEU A 177 -13.63 -29.49 37.01
C LEU A 177 -12.85 -28.19 37.27
N CYS A 178 -11.58 -28.13 36.83
CA CYS A 178 -10.66 -27.03 37.14
C CYS A 178 -10.84 -25.79 36.25
N GLU A 179 -11.48 -25.94 35.09
CA GLU A 179 -11.76 -24.84 34.16
C GLU A 179 -13.26 -24.48 34.06
N CYS A 180 -14.11 -25.15 34.83
CA CYS A 180 -15.53 -24.88 34.96
C CYS A 180 -15.75 -23.66 35.85
N SER A 181 -15.76 -22.47 35.23
CA SER A 181 -16.29 -21.23 35.83
C SER A 181 -17.82 -21.20 35.79
N GLN A 182 -18.40 -21.76 34.72
CA GLN A 182 -19.82 -21.99 34.56
C GLN A 182 -19.99 -23.41 34.01
N CYS A 183 -20.77 -24.22 34.72
CA CYS A 183 -21.02 -25.60 34.34
C CYS A 183 -21.63 -25.70 32.93
N VAL A 184 -21.33 -26.81 32.28
CA VAL A 184 -21.78 -27.11 30.92
C VAL A 184 -22.79 -28.24 31.00
N CYS A 185 -23.99 -28.02 30.47
CA CYS A 185 -25.03 -29.04 30.39
C CYS A 185 -25.17 -29.53 28.95
N LYS A 186 -24.78 -30.78 28.65
CA LYS A 186 -24.92 -31.37 27.30
C LYS A 186 -26.36 -31.36 26.81
N VAL A 187 -27.32 -31.61 27.70
CA VAL A 187 -28.76 -31.70 27.38
C VAL A 187 -29.37 -30.32 27.08
N CYS A 188 -29.18 -29.35 27.98
CA CYS A 188 -29.82 -28.03 27.83
C CYS A 188 -29.14 -27.13 26.79
N GLU A 189 -27.84 -27.30 26.57
CA GLU A 189 -27.09 -26.46 25.61
C GLU A 189 -27.10 -27.02 24.19
N ASN A 190 -27.77 -28.15 23.95
CA ASN A 190 -27.92 -28.81 22.65
C ASN A 190 -26.60 -28.83 21.86
N LEU A 191 -25.55 -29.37 22.48
CA LEU A 191 -24.18 -29.42 21.94
C LEU A 191 -24.04 -30.52 20.88
N THR A 192 -24.87 -30.46 19.84
CA THR A 192 -24.98 -31.44 18.74
C THR A 192 -24.30 -30.97 17.45
N GLU A 193 -23.80 -29.74 17.39
CA GLU A 193 -23.09 -29.19 16.23
C GLU A 193 -21.68 -29.80 16.12
N ILE A 194 -21.54 -30.82 15.26
CA ILE A 194 -20.26 -31.47 14.95
C ILE A 194 -19.27 -30.44 14.37
N LEU A 195 -18.38 -29.90 15.20
CA LEU A 195 -17.29 -29.02 14.79
C LEU A 195 -15.99 -29.81 14.52
N PHE A 196 -15.75 -30.87 15.29
CA PHE A 196 -14.52 -31.69 15.19
C PHE A 196 -14.73 -33.16 14.81
N GLY A 197 -15.96 -33.59 14.50
CA GLY A 197 -16.23 -34.93 13.96
C GLY A 197 -16.42 -36.07 14.99
N TYR A 198 -16.22 -35.81 16.29
CA TYR A 198 -16.28 -36.85 17.35
C TYR A 198 -17.19 -36.46 18.53
N GLU A 199 -18.11 -35.51 18.35
CA GLU A 199 -18.84 -34.88 19.47
C GLU A 199 -19.95 -35.76 20.06
N ASP A 200 -20.24 -36.86 19.38
CA ASP A 200 -21.33 -37.80 19.66
C ASP A 200 -20.97 -38.80 20.77
N GLU A 201 -19.70 -38.86 21.18
CA GLU A 201 -19.24 -39.76 22.25
C GLU A 201 -19.87 -39.39 23.60
N ASP A 202 -20.38 -40.40 24.32
CA ASP A 202 -21.04 -40.21 25.62
C ASP A 202 -20.12 -39.63 26.70
N ASN A 203 -18.80 -39.85 26.56
CA ASN A 203 -17.78 -39.36 27.48
C ASN A 203 -17.10 -38.06 27.02
N ALA A 204 -17.72 -37.31 26.09
CA ALA A 204 -17.16 -36.05 25.63
C ALA A 204 -17.03 -35.02 26.77
N ILE A 205 -15.82 -34.49 26.93
CA ILE A 205 -15.50 -33.44 27.90
C ILE A 205 -15.52 -32.09 27.18
N PHE A 206 -16.13 -31.09 27.80
CA PHE A 206 -16.28 -29.76 27.23
C PHE A 206 -15.55 -28.68 28.03
N ILE A 207 -15.16 -27.61 27.35
CA ILE A 207 -14.61 -26.39 27.93
C ILE A 207 -15.39 -25.17 27.42
N ARG A 208 -15.71 -24.25 28.33
CA ARG A 208 -16.29 -22.95 27.99
C ARG A 208 -15.20 -21.88 27.98
N LEU A 209 -15.01 -21.23 26.84
CA LEU A 209 -14.02 -20.15 26.72
C LEU A 209 -14.48 -18.89 27.47
N GLU A 210 -13.56 -18.19 28.12
CA GLU A 210 -13.90 -17.11 29.06
C GLU A 210 -14.52 -15.88 28.36
N TYR A 211 -14.06 -15.52 27.16
CA TYR A 211 -14.52 -14.33 26.43
C TYR A 211 -15.72 -14.59 25.53
N CYS A 212 -15.59 -15.51 24.57
CA CYS A 212 -16.67 -15.77 23.61
C CYS A 212 -17.77 -16.68 24.16
N LYS A 213 -17.58 -17.28 25.34
CA LYS A 213 -18.52 -18.22 26.00
C LYS A 213 -18.90 -19.45 25.17
N CYS A 214 -18.27 -19.65 24.00
CA CYS A 214 -18.44 -20.85 23.20
C CYS A 214 -18.02 -22.08 24.00
N VAL A 215 -18.83 -23.13 23.88
CA VAL A 215 -18.56 -24.45 24.43
C VAL A 215 -17.98 -25.31 23.33
N LEU A 216 -16.84 -25.93 23.60
CA LEU A 216 -16.08 -26.72 22.64
C LEU A 216 -15.64 -28.03 23.29
N LYS A 217 -15.56 -29.12 22.50
CA LYS A 217 -14.98 -30.39 22.97
C LYS A 217 -13.48 -30.19 23.25
N VAL A 218 -13.03 -30.64 24.42
CA VAL A 218 -11.66 -30.46 24.90
C VAL A 218 -10.65 -31.09 23.94
N ASN A 219 -10.85 -32.35 23.55
CA ASN A 219 -9.92 -33.06 22.67
C ASN A 219 -9.79 -32.39 21.30
N GLY A 220 -10.91 -31.91 20.74
CA GLY A 220 -10.91 -31.21 19.45
C GLY A 220 -10.18 -29.86 19.53
N LEU A 221 -10.40 -29.11 20.62
CA LEU A 221 -9.70 -27.85 20.83
C LEU A 221 -8.20 -28.03 21.13
N ASP A 222 -7.83 -29.07 21.88
CA ASP A 222 -6.42 -29.42 22.13
C ASP A 222 -5.71 -29.71 20.81
N GLN A 223 -6.30 -30.53 19.93
CA GLN A 223 -5.73 -30.85 18.62
C GLN A 223 -5.67 -29.63 17.70
N TYR A 224 -6.70 -28.79 17.70
CA TYR A 224 -6.74 -27.55 16.93
C TYR A 224 -5.57 -26.62 17.31
N ILE A 225 -5.29 -26.47 18.61
CA ILE A 225 -4.21 -25.60 19.09
C ILE A 225 -2.84 -26.22 18.82
N SER A 226 -2.67 -27.54 18.96
CA SER A 226 -1.43 -28.22 18.60
C SER A 226 -1.11 -28.04 17.11
N ASN A 227 -2.07 -28.32 16.22
CA ASN A 227 -1.90 -28.12 14.78
C ASN A 227 -1.62 -26.65 14.40
N PHE A 228 -2.18 -25.70 15.16
CA PHE A 228 -1.91 -24.28 14.97
C PHE A 228 -0.46 -23.90 15.27
N LEU A 229 0.17 -24.55 16.27
CA LEU A 229 1.57 -24.33 16.62
C LEU A 229 2.53 -25.08 15.70
N ASP A 230 2.14 -26.24 15.21
CA ASP A 230 2.95 -27.07 14.30
C ASP A 230 2.94 -26.57 12.83
N ASN A 231 2.27 -25.44 12.57
CA ASN A 231 1.90 -24.97 11.25
C ASN A 231 3.11 -24.84 10.30
N THR A 232 3.16 -25.73 9.30
CA THR A 232 4.23 -25.84 8.29
C THR A 232 4.29 -24.64 7.33
N THR A 233 3.30 -23.76 7.37
CA THR A 233 3.20 -22.59 6.48
C THR A 233 4.00 -21.37 6.96
N ASN A 234 4.66 -21.43 8.14
CA ASN A 234 5.38 -20.32 8.77
C ASN A 234 4.54 -19.03 8.96
N GLU A 235 3.21 -19.13 8.93
CA GLU A 235 2.32 -17.98 9.07
C GLU A 235 2.08 -17.62 10.55
N ILE A 236 2.65 -16.51 11.00
CA ILE A 236 2.41 -15.98 12.35
C ILE A 236 1.05 -15.27 12.39
N LYS A 237 0.10 -15.82 13.16
CA LYS A 237 -1.26 -15.30 13.32
C LYS A 237 -1.71 -15.43 14.78
N SER A 238 -2.72 -14.67 15.19
CA SER A 238 -3.36 -14.83 16.50
C SER A 238 -4.27 -16.05 16.56
N LEU A 239 -4.28 -16.78 17.68
CA LEU A 239 -5.20 -17.90 17.91
C LEU A 239 -6.65 -17.42 18.03
N LYS A 240 -7.56 -18.07 17.32
CA LYS A 240 -8.99 -17.72 17.27
C LYS A 240 -9.85 -18.90 17.68
N CYS A 241 -11.04 -18.59 18.19
CA CYS A 241 -12.06 -19.58 18.48
C CYS A 241 -12.54 -20.21 17.16
N PRO A 242 -12.52 -21.54 17.03
CA PRO A 242 -12.93 -22.20 15.78
C PRO A 242 -14.43 -22.05 15.49
N LYS A 243 -15.26 -21.77 16.51
CA LYS A 243 -16.71 -21.58 16.34
C LYS A 243 -17.10 -20.16 15.93
N CYS A 244 -16.51 -19.13 16.53
CA CYS A 244 -16.95 -17.75 16.37
C CYS A 244 -15.85 -16.78 15.92
N SER A 245 -14.64 -17.28 15.64
CA SER A 245 -13.46 -16.51 15.25
C SER A 245 -12.99 -15.45 16.25
N THR A 246 -13.58 -15.37 17.45
CA THR A 246 -13.12 -14.46 18.50
C THR A 246 -11.73 -14.87 18.97
N LYS A 247 -10.82 -13.92 19.12
CA LYS A 247 -9.45 -14.16 19.58
C LYS A 247 -9.43 -14.84 20.95
N ILE A 248 -8.65 -15.91 21.07
CA ILE A 248 -8.38 -16.56 22.37
C ILE A 248 -7.16 -15.87 22.96
N SER A 249 -7.35 -14.98 23.92
CA SER A 249 -6.26 -14.24 24.58
C SER A 249 -6.03 -14.65 26.03
N LYS A 250 -7.00 -15.33 26.66
CA LYS A 250 -6.95 -15.78 28.06
C LYS A 250 -7.48 -17.20 28.16
N SER A 251 -6.64 -18.08 28.68
CA SER A 251 -7.00 -19.44 29.07
C SER A 251 -5.94 -19.96 30.03
N LYS A 252 -6.34 -20.51 31.17
CA LYS A 252 -5.42 -21.16 32.09
C LYS A 252 -4.81 -22.42 31.44
N ARG A 253 -5.67 -23.27 30.85
CA ARG A 253 -5.30 -24.53 30.18
C ARG A 253 -4.30 -24.35 29.03
N TYR A 254 -4.48 -23.31 28.23
CA TYR A 254 -3.67 -23.02 27.05
C TYR A 254 -2.65 -21.89 27.27
N SER A 255 -2.30 -21.62 28.54
CA SER A 255 -1.46 -20.47 28.85
C SER A 255 -0.08 -20.57 28.19
N ASN A 256 0.47 -21.76 28.02
CA ASN A 256 1.80 -21.95 27.44
C ASN A 256 1.78 -21.67 25.93
N GLU A 257 0.81 -22.24 25.23
CA GLU A 257 0.58 -22.04 23.80
C GLU A 257 0.31 -20.56 23.50
N LEU A 258 -0.53 -19.91 24.30
CA LEU A 258 -0.78 -18.47 24.19
C LEU A 258 0.47 -17.64 24.43
N LYS A 259 1.37 -18.02 25.35
CA LYS A 259 2.65 -17.33 25.57
C LYS A 259 3.57 -17.42 24.36
N ILE A 260 3.65 -18.59 23.72
CA ILE A 260 4.45 -18.81 22.49
C ILE A 260 3.94 -17.91 21.36
N ILE A 261 2.66 -18.02 21.01
CA ILE A 261 2.03 -17.20 19.95
C ILE A 261 2.25 -15.71 20.21
N ASN A 262 2.11 -15.30 21.46
CA ASN A 262 2.31 -13.92 21.86
C ASN A 262 3.76 -13.46 21.71
N LYS A 263 4.73 -14.33 22.00
CA LYS A 263 6.16 -14.03 21.78
C LYS A 263 6.44 -13.84 20.29
N ASP A 264 5.97 -14.75 19.44
CA ASP A 264 6.17 -14.68 17.99
C ASP A 264 5.57 -13.40 17.39
N ILE A 265 4.35 -13.04 17.79
CA ILE A 265 3.71 -11.79 17.37
C ILE A 265 4.54 -10.57 17.83
N CYS A 266 5.01 -10.54 19.08
CA CYS A 266 5.86 -9.46 19.57
C CYS A 266 7.18 -9.34 18.80
N ASP A 267 7.79 -10.47 18.43
CA ASP A 267 9.04 -10.50 17.69
C ASP A 267 8.87 -10.01 16.24
N VAL A 268 7.70 -10.26 15.62
CA VAL A 268 7.33 -9.65 14.33
C VAL A 268 7.26 -8.12 14.44
N PHE A 269 6.56 -7.59 15.44
CA PHE A 269 6.48 -6.13 15.62
C PHE A 269 7.83 -5.49 15.94
N ARG A 270 8.69 -6.17 16.71
CA ARG A 270 10.07 -5.72 16.96
C ARG A 270 10.86 -5.64 15.66
N THR A 271 10.75 -6.66 14.81
CA THR A 271 11.41 -6.70 13.50
C THR A 271 10.92 -5.57 12.61
N ILE A 272 9.61 -5.34 12.51
CA ILE A 272 9.03 -4.24 11.73
C ILE A 272 9.56 -2.89 12.21
N ARG A 273 9.60 -2.67 13.53
CA ARG A 273 10.10 -1.43 14.13
C ARG A 273 11.58 -1.21 13.84
N ASN A 274 12.41 -2.24 13.95
CA ASN A 274 13.84 -2.14 13.62
C ASN A 274 14.09 -1.79 12.14
N ILE A 275 13.20 -2.23 11.25
CA ILE A 275 13.22 -1.86 9.83
C ILE A 275 12.83 -0.39 9.66
N GLU A 276 11.75 0.07 10.31
CA GLU A 276 11.26 1.46 10.25
C GLU A 276 12.25 2.46 10.87
N GLU A 277 12.85 2.13 12.01
CA GLU A 277 13.86 2.94 12.71
C GLU A 277 15.26 2.83 12.07
N GLY A 278 15.44 1.96 11.07
CA GLY A 278 16.68 1.82 10.31
C GLY A 278 17.88 1.31 11.11
N THR A 279 17.65 0.54 12.18
CA THR A 279 18.68 -0.07 13.03
C THR A 279 19.18 -1.42 12.50
N ASP A 280 18.47 -2.02 11.54
CA ASP A 280 18.93 -3.21 10.82
C ASP A 280 19.92 -2.85 9.68
N LEU A 281 21.21 -3.08 9.95
CA LEU A 281 22.33 -2.87 9.00
C LEU A 281 22.23 -3.76 7.74
N HIS A 282 21.63 -4.95 7.83
CA HIS A 282 21.48 -5.87 6.70
C HIS A 282 20.35 -5.44 5.76
N ALA A 283 19.24 -4.93 6.31
CA ALA A 283 18.17 -4.32 5.52
C ALA A 283 18.64 -3.02 4.83
N LYS A 284 19.42 -2.18 5.53
CA LYS A 284 20.06 -0.97 4.95
C LYS A 284 21.01 -1.29 3.79
N ARG A 285 21.80 -2.38 3.89
CA ARG A 285 22.66 -2.82 2.77
C ARG A 285 21.84 -3.34 1.61
N ARG A 286 20.88 -4.25 1.82
CA ARG A 286 20.02 -4.78 0.74
C ARG A 286 19.19 -3.69 0.06
N SER A 287 18.64 -2.74 0.81
CA SER A 287 17.86 -1.62 0.26
C SER A 287 18.73 -0.67 -0.57
N ARG A 288 19.98 -0.38 -0.16
CA ARG A 288 20.89 0.45 -0.95
C ARG A 288 21.35 -0.24 -2.24
N TYR A 289 21.71 -1.53 -2.17
CA TYR A 289 22.07 -2.31 -3.35
C TYR A 289 20.89 -2.44 -4.33
N ALA A 290 19.70 -2.82 -3.85
CA ALA A 290 18.51 -2.93 -4.70
C ALA A 290 18.07 -1.57 -5.31
N ARG A 291 18.25 -0.46 -4.58
CA ARG A 291 17.92 0.88 -5.10
C ARG A 291 18.92 1.34 -6.16
N GLN A 292 20.19 0.97 -6.03
CA GLN A 292 21.19 1.22 -7.06
C GLN A 292 20.91 0.41 -8.33
N GLU A 293 20.64 -0.90 -8.20
CA GLU A 293 20.27 -1.77 -9.33
C GLU A 293 18.98 -1.31 -10.03
N TYR A 294 17.98 -0.87 -9.27
CA TYR A 294 16.75 -0.29 -9.82
C TYR A 294 17.02 0.98 -10.62
N ASN A 295 17.84 1.89 -10.09
CA ASN A 295 18.19 3.12 -10.79
C ASN A 295 18.98 2.82 -12.08
N GLU A 296 19.93 1.89 -12.03
CA GLU A 296 20.70 1.46 -13.20
C GLU A 296 19.78 0.85 -14.27
N PHE A 297 18.85 -0.02 -13.87
CA PHE A 297 17.84 -0.59 -14.77
C PHE A 297 16.90 0.46 -15.36
N HIS A 298 16.46 1.43 -14.57
CA HIS A 298 15.60 2.51 -15.04
C HIS A 298 16.30 3.44 -16.04
N LEU A 299 17.56 3.76 -15.80
CA LEU A 299 18.37 4.54 -16.74
C LEU A 299 18.54 3.76 -18.05
N GLU A 300 18.78 2.45 -17.96
CA GLU A 300 18.91 1.59 -19.13
C GLU A 300 17.61 1.49 -19.94
N ILE A 301 16.45 1.35 -19.29
CA ILE A 301 15.15 1.42 -19.98
C ILE A 301 15.00 2.76 -20.71
N ARG A 302 15.30 3.89 -20.06
CA ARG A 302 15.17 5.21 -20.69
C ARG A 302 16.13 5.40 -21.86
N ARG A 303 17.35 4.86 -21.75
CA ARG A 303 18.36 4.84 -22.82
C ARG A 303 17.86 4.06 -24.03
N LEU A 304 17.32 2.86 -23.81
CA LEU A 304 16.75 2.02 -24.87
C LEU A 304 15.52 2.69 -25.51
N GLN A 305 14.65 3.29 -24.70
CA GLN A 305 13.48 4.02 -25.17
C GLN A 305 13.88 5.16 -26.12
N LEU A 306 14.84 6.00 -25.70
CA LEU A 306 15.35 7.10 -26.52
C LEU A 306 16.02 6.59 -27.81
N THR A 307 16.75 5.47 -27.73
CA THR A 307 17.33 4.82 -28.91
C THR A 307 16.25 4.41 -29.90
N VAL A 308 15.16 3.81 -29.43
CA VAL A 308 14.02 3.43 -30.27
C VAL A 308 13.35 4.67 -30.87
N ASP A 309 13.17 5.73 -30.10
CA ASP A 309 12.55 6.98 -30.56
C ASP A 309 13.37 7.62 -31.69
N ILE A 310 14.71 7.65 -31.58
CA ILE A 310 15.60 8.15 -32.64
C ILE A 310 15.54 7.26 -33.90
N HIS A 311 15.48 5.93 -33.75
CA HIS A 311 15.34 5.05 -34.93
C HIS A 311 13.99 5.24 -35.62
N LYS A 312 12.90 5.43 -34.86
CA LYS A 312 11.59 5.76 -35.42
C LYS A 312 11.65 7.09 -36.17
N PHE A 313 12.27 8.11 -35.58
CA PHE A 313 12.50 9.40 -36.23
C PHE A 313 13.20 9.19 -37.58
N LYS A 314 14.31 8.44 -37.60
CA LYS A 314 15.01 8.11 -38.84
C LYS A 314 14.11 7.42 -39.88
N THR A 315 13.33 6.42 -39.47
CA THR A 315 12.43 5.69 -40.37
C THR A 315 11.34 6.60 -40.95
N GLU A 316 10.76 7.48 -40.15
CA GLU A 316 9.73 8.42 -40.62
C GLU A 316 10.32 9.48 -41.56
N LEU A 317 11.55 9.95 -41.33
CA LEU A 317 12.26 10.82 -42.29
C LEU A 317 12.45 10.13 -43.65
N SER A 318 12.92 8.88 -43.64
CA SER A 318 13.12 8.11 -44.88
C SER A 318 11.80 7.82 -45.64
N LYS A 319 10.65 7.81 -44.96
CA LYS A 319 9.34 7.71 -45.62
C LYS A 319 8.92 9.01 -46.31
N GLN A 320 9.36 10.16 -45.80
CA GLN A 320 9.05 11.46 -46.39
C GLN A 320 9.95 11.74 -47.60
N ASP A 321 11.25 11.49 -47.47
CA ASP A 321 12.24 11.64 -48.55
C ASP A 321 13.45 10.74 -48.26
N GLU A 322 13.84 9.90 -49.23
CA GLU A 322 14.99 8.99 -49.10
C GLU A 322 16.32 9.73 -48.90
N GLY A 323 16.39 11.03 -49.23
CA GLY A 323 17.58 11.87 -49.04
C GLY A 323 17.69 12.59 -47.68
N LEU A 324 16.67 12.54 -46.82
CA LEU A 324 16.69 13.24 -45.52
C LEU A 324 17.44 12.45 -44.45
N GLU A 325 18.56 13.01 -44.00
CA GLU A 325 19.34 12.45 -42.89
C GLU A 325 18.93 13.04 -41.53
N LEU A 326 19.20 12.28 -40.46
CA LEU A 326 19.07 12.78 -39.10
C LEU A 326 20.00 13.98 -38.86
N PRO A 327 19.59 14.96 -38.05
CA PRO A 327 20.47 16.02 -37.58
C PRO A 327 21.78 15.49 -36.97
N GLN A 328 22.90 16.17 -37.20
CA GLN A 328 24.23 15.74 -36.74
C GLN A 328 24.29 15.48 -35.24
N ASP A 329 23.63 16.32 -34.44
CA ASP A 329 23.57 16.17 -32.98
C ASP A 329 22.85 14.86 -32.58
N ILE A 330 21.77 14.52 -33.27
CA ILE A 330 21.00 13.29 -33.02
C ILE A 330 21.75 12.05 -33.52
N GLN A 331 22.47 12.16 -34.63
CA GLN A 331 23.39 11.10 -35.06
C GLN A 331 24.47 10.85 -34.01
N HIS A 332 25.01 11.92 -33.40
CA HIS A 332 25.96 11.81 -32.30
C HIS A 332 25.35 11.17 -31.04
N TYR A 333 24.13 11.55 -30.66
CA TYR A 333 23.41 10.90 -29.56
C TYR A 333 23.19 9.41 -29.82
N LEU A 334 22.85 9.03 -31.05
CA LEU A 334 22.65 7.62 -31.40
C LEU A 334 23.95 6.80 -31.24
N LEU A 335 25.10 7.37 -31.61
CA LEU A 335 26.41 6.75 -31.40
C LEU A 335 26.71 6.62 -29.91
N LYS A 336 26.43 7.66 -29.13
CA LYS A 336 26.65 7.68 -27.69
C LYS A 336 25.74 6.69 -26.95
N LEU A 337 24.46 6.58 -27.32
CA LEU A 337 23.51 5.63 -26.73
C LEU A 337 23.85 4.17 -27.05
N LYS A 338 24.57 3.92 -28.14
CA LYS A 338 25.09 2.60 -28.53
C LYS A 338 26.36 2.20 -27.78
N SER A 339 27.03 3.13 -27.08
CA SER A 339 28.21 2.79 -26.28
C SER A 339 27.80 2.03 -25.01
N ILE A 340 28.74 1.30 -24.40
CA ILE A 340 28.53 0.55 -23.15
C ILE A 340 28.61 1.48 -21.92
N GLU A 341 28.90 2.77 -22.12
CA GLU A 341 29.08 3.72 -21.02
C GLU A 341 27.73 4.14 -20.41
N VAL A 342 27.71 4.26 -19.08
CA VAL A 342 26.52 4.70 -18.34
C VAL A 342 26.28 6.19 -18.59
N VAL A 343 25.16 6.52 -19.22
CA VAL A 343 24.73 7.90 -19.46
C VAL A 343 23.95 8.41 -18.26
N GLN A 344 24.28 9.62 -17.79
CA GLN A 344 23.62 10.25 -16.64
C GLN A 344 22.17 10.67 -16.97
N GLU A 345 21.29 10.71 -15.96
CA GLU A 345 19.86 10.99 -16.15
C GLU A 345 19.60 12.36 -16.79
N ASP A 346 20.27 13.40 -16.32
CA ASP A 346 20.13 14.77 -16.84
C ASP A 346 20.52 14.85 -18.31
N GLU A 347 21.52 14.07 -18.71
CA GLU A 347 21.98 14.00 -20.09
C GLU A 347 20.96 13.30 -20.98
N LEU A 348 20.40 12.17 -20.54
CA LEU A 348 19.33 11.47 -21.26
C LEU A 348 18.07 12.34 -21.42
N LEU A 349 17.72 13.12 -20.39
CA LEU A 349 16.58 14.04 -20.45
C LEU A 349 16.84 15.19 -21.42
N LYS A 350 18.07 15.70 -21.48
CA LYS A 350 18.47 16.72 -22.45
C LYS A 350 18.37 16.18 -23.89
N MET A 351 19.02 15.06 -24.17
CA MET A 351 18.99 14.43 -25.51
C MET A 351 17.56 14.11 -25.96
N ARG A 352 16.70 13.65 -25.05
CA ARG A 352 15.29 13.39 -25.34
C ARG A 352 14.56 14.65 -25.80
N ARG A 353 14.67 15.76 -25.05
CA ARG A 353 14.00 17.02 -25.42
C ARG A 353 14.45 17.51 -26.80
N GLU A 354 15.77 17.53 -27.03
CA GLU A 354 16.34 17.97 -28.31
C GLU A 354 15.87 17.07 -29.47
N THR A 355 15.81 15.76 -29.25
CA THR A 355 15.29 14.79 -30.24
C THR A 355 13.80 15.02 -30.53
N GLU A 356 12.99 15.28 -29.51
CA GLU A 356 11.54 15.54 -29.65
C GLU A 356 11.26 16.86 -30.38
N GLU A 357 12.02 17.91 -30.06
CA GLU A 357 11.94 19.22 -30.73
C GLU A 357 12.28 19.12 -32.22
N ASP A 358 13.39 18.43 -32.55
CA ASP A 358 13.80 18.22 -33.94
C ASP A 358 12.86 17.30 -34.71
N SER A 359 12.39 16.22 -34.08
CA SER A 359 11.38 15.33 -34.68
C SER A 359 10.10 16.11 -34.99
N SER A 360 9.63 16.95 -34.07
CA SER A 360 8.44 17.78 -34.27
C SER A 360 8.63 18.81 -35.37
N ARG A 361 9.82 19.41 -35.45
CA ARG A 361 10.18 20.40 -36.49
C ARG A 361 10.29 19.79 -37.88
N MET A 362 10.85 18.59 -38.00
CA MET A 362 11.15 17.97 -39.30
C MET A 362 10.00 17.10 -39.83
N ILE A 363 9.33 16.31 -38.98
CA ILE A 363 8.26 15.40 -39.40
C ILE A 363 6.88 16.07 -39.27
N GLY A 364 6.72 17.04 -38.37
CA GLY A 364 5.42 17.59 -37.99
C GLY A 364 4.62 16.64 -37.08
N LEU A 365 3.32 16.90 -36.94
CA LEU A 365 2.44 16.13 -36.05
C LEU A 365 2.17 14.71 -36.58
N THR A 366 2.41 13.69 -35.74
CA THR A 366 2.05 12.31 -36.03
C THR A 366 0.53 12.09 -35.99
N LEU A 367 0.02 11.07 -36.69
CA LEU A 367 -1.42 10.74 -36.71
C LEU A 367 -2.02 10.62 -35.30
N LYS A 368 -1.26 10.04 -34.36
CA LYS A 368 -1.68 9.85 -32.97
C LYS A 368 -1.76 11.18 -32.21
N GLU A 369 -0.84 12.11 -32.46
CA GLU A 369 -0.88 13.45 -31.89
C GLU A 369 -2.03 14.27 -32.48
N LYS A 370 -2.27 14.17 -33.79
CA LYS A 370 -3.43 14.81 -34.43
C LYS A 370 -4.76 14.34 -33.79
N GLN A 371 -4.90 13.04 -33.51
CA GLN A 371 -6.08 12.49 -32.82
C GLN A 371 -6.22 12.99 -31.37
N MET A 372 -5.12 13.14 -30.63
CA MET A 372 -5.16 13.66 -29.26
C MET A 372 -5.55 15.15 -29.23
N ILE A 373 -5.03 15.94 -30.17
CA ILE A 373 -5.38 17.36 -30.33
C ILE A 373 -6.86 17.48 -30.67
N LYS A 374 -7.36 16.73 -31.66
CA LYS A 374 -8.79 16.72 -32.04
C LYS A 374 -9.71 16.42 -30.85
N ARG A 375 -9.47 15.33 -30.13
CA ARG A 375 -10.27 14.95 -28.94
C ARG A 375 -10.23 16.00 -27.83
N THR A 376 -9.10 16.69 -27.65
CA THR A 376 -8.99 17.72 -26.60
C THR A 376 -9.75 18.97 -27.00
N MET A 377 -9.64 19.39 -28.27
CA MET A 377 -10.35 20.56 -28.80
C MET A 377 -11.87 20.37 -28.86
N GLU A 378 -12.35 19.17 -29.19
CA GLU A 378 -13.79 18.81 -29.20
C GLU A 378 -14.45 18.96 -27.82
N ASN A 379 -13.70 18.75 -26.73
CA ASN A 379 -14.24 18.85 -25.36
C ASN A 379 -14.23 20.30 -24.82
N GLU A 380 -13.30 21.13 -25.28
CA GLU A 380 -13.11 22.51 -24.79
C GLU A 380 -13.91 23.53 -25.61
N PHE A 381 -14.17 23.26 -26.89
CA PHE A 381 -14.88 24.17 -27.79
C PHE A 381 -16.12 23.49 -28.38
N MET A 382 -17.32 24.00 -28.02
CA MET A 382 -18.63 23.51 -28.51
C MET A 382 -18.92 23.85 -29.98
N GLY A 383 -17.95 23.67 -30.88
CA GLY A 383 -18.10 23.96 -32.30
C GLY A 383 -17.11 23.18 -33.15
N SER A 384 -17.50 22.86 -34.39
CA SER A 384 -16.64 22.21 -35.38
C SER A 384 -15.52 23.16 -35.82
N GLY A 385 -14.48 23.29 -35.00
CA GLY A 385 -13.30 24.07 -35.35
C GLY A 385 -12.67 23.51 -36.61
N HIS A 386 -12.82 24.23 -37.73
CA HIS A 386 -12.19 23.85 -38.98
C HIS A 386 -10.68 24.09 -38.89
N TRP A 387 -9.92 23.11 -39.36
CA TRP A 387 -8.47 23.13 -39.31
C TRP A 387 -7.87 23.70 -40.61
N TYR A 388 -6.79 24.45 -40.47
CA TYR A 388 -6.07 25.10 -41.56
C TYR A 388 -4.56 24.89 -41.41
N LYS A 389 -3.83 25.08 -42.50
CA LYS A 389 -2.36 25.02 -42.56
C LYS A 389 -1.80 26.28 -43.20
N CYS A 390 -0.65 26.73 -42.70
CA CYS A 390 0.16 27.72 -43.40
C CYS A 390 0.98 27.07 -44.51
N LYS A 391 1.58 27.90 -45.38
CA LYS A 391 2.50 27.47 -46.45
C LYS A 391 3.60 26.47 -46.03
N ASN A 392 4.07 26.55 -44.79
CA ASN A 392 5.09 25.66 -44.26
C ASN A 392 4.52 24.42 -43.55
N GLY A 393 3.21 24.15 -43.66
CA GLY A 393 2.56 22.96 -43.12
C GLY A 393 2.19 23.01 -41.63
N HIS A 394 2.33 24.17 -40.97
CA HIS A 394 1.93 24.33 -39.56
C HIS A 394 0.41 24.45 -39.41
N TYR A 395 -0.17 23.64 -38.53
CA TYR A 395 -1.62 23.59 -38.30
C TYR A 395 -2.09 24.69 -37.37
N TYR A 396 -3.27 25.25 -37.65
CA TYR A 396 -4.00 26.14 -36.77
C TYR A 396 -5.50 25.94 -36.94
N SER A 397 -6.29 26.32 -35.93
CA SER A 397 -7.75 26.27 -35.98
C SER A 397 -8.33 27.67 -35.94
N ILE A 398 -9.49 27.84 -36.56
CA ILE A 398 -10.28 29.08 -36.48
C ILE A 398 -11.50 28.79 -35.60
N GLY A 399 -11.67 29.59 -34.53
CA GLY A 399 -12.75 29.45 -33.56
C GLY A 399 -14.12 29.95 -34.06
N GLU A 400 -15.04 30.23 -33.13
CA GLU A 400 -16.42 30.78 -33.26
C GLU A 400 -17.22 30.53 -34.56
N CYS A 401 -16.81 31.06 -35.71
CA CYS A 401 -17.49 30.87 -37.00
C CYS A 401 -16.83 29.80 -37.92
N GLY A 402 -15.65 29.29 -37.55
CA GLY A 402 -14.88 28.30 -38.32
C GLY A 402 -14.30 28.83 -39.65
N MET A 403 -14.52 30.11 -39.97
CA MET A 403 -14.13 30.73 -41.24
C MET A 403 -13.18 31.92 -41.04
N PRO A 404 -12.27 32.20 -41.99
CA PRO A 404 -11.25 33.24 -41.83
C PRO A 404 -11.84 34.64 -41.77
N MET A 405 -11.74 35.28 -40.59
CA MET A 405 -12.19 36.66 -40.39
C MET A 405 -11.06 37.61 -39.99
N GLU A 406 -9.92 37.07 -39.56
CA GLU A 406 -8.76 37.84 -39.14
C GLU A 406 -7.45 37.27 -39.71
N LYS A 407 -6.46 38.15 -39.91
CA LYS A 407 -5.09 37.79 -40.33
C LYS A 407 -4.14 37.96 -39.16
N ILE A 408 -3.40 36.92 -38.82
CA ILE A 408 -2.37 36.92 -37.76
C ILE A 408 -1.05 36.36 -38.28
N LYS A 409 0.00 36.34 -37.45
CA LYS A 409 1.28 35.69 -37.77
C LYS A 409 1.35 34.29 -37.17
N CYS A 410 1.83 33.33 -37.96
CA CYS A 410 2.08 31.96 -37.51
C CYS A 410 3.07 31.95 -36.34
N PRO A 411 2.74 31.34 -35.20
CA PRO A 411 3.65 31.29 -34.05
C PRO A 411 4.96 30.52 -34.32
N GLN A 412 4.96 29.61 -35.29
CA GLN A 412 6.11 28.76 -35.59
C GLN A 412 7.03 29.33 -36.68
N CYS A 413 6.48 29.90 -37.76
CA CYS A 413 7.28 30.42 -38.87
C CYS A 413 7.12 31.92 -39.17
N GLY A 414 6.22 32.62 -38.49
CA GLY A 414 6.01 34.06 -38.65
C GLY A 414 5.28 34.49 -39.94
N LEU A 415 4.95 33.57 -40.84
CA LEU A 415 4.15 33.86 -42.05
C LEU A 415 2.72 34.25 -41.71
N VAL A 416 2.06 34.99 -42.59
CA VAL A 416 0.66 35.43 -42.39
C VAL A 416 -0.28 34.24 -42.54
N ILE A 417 -1.15 34.05 -41.54
CA ILE A 417 -2.17 33.00 -41.48
C ILE A 417 -3.56 33.61 -41.27
N GLY A 418 -4.61 32.89 -41.64
CA GLY A 418 -6.00 33.37 -41.59
C GLY A 418 -6.43 34.09 -42.86
N GLY A 419 -7.32 35.06 -42.73
CA GLY A 419 -8.03 35.66 -43.87
C GLY A 419 -8.97 36.79 -43.48
N ALA A 420 -9.79 37.26 -44.40
CA ALA A 420 -10.80 38.29 -44.15
C ALA A 420 -12.06 37.98 -44.95
N ASP A 421 -13.24 38.39 -44.48
CA ASP A 421 -14.53 38.20 -45.16
C ASP A 421 -14.82 36.73 -45.55
N HIS A 422 -14.45 35.79 -44.67
CA HIS A 422 -14.49 34.33 -44.90
C HIS A 422 -13.58 33.83 -46.04
N ILE A 423 -12.70 34.67 -46.57
CA ILE A 423 -11.74 34.34 -47.63
C ILE A 423 -10.37 34.10 -46.99
N LEU A 424 -9.87 32.88 -47.18
CA LEU A 424 -8.54 32.46 -46.72
C LEU A 424 -7.45 33.15 -47.56
N THR A 425 -6.33 33.51 -46.94
CA THR A 425 -5.19 34.08 -47.66
C THR A 425 -4.56 33.02 -48.58
N ASP A 426 -4.16 33.39 -49.81
CA ASP A 426 -3.69 32.47 -50.86
C ASP A 426 -2.57 31.49 -50.43
N ASP A 427 -1.70 31.88 -49.50
CA ASP A 427 -0.61 31.05 -48.97
C ASP A 427 -1.05 30.08 -47.84
N ASN A 428 -2.35 29.93 -47.61
CA ASN A 428 -2.93 29.05 -46.59
C ASN A 428 -3.90 28.06 -47.23
N GLU A 429 -4.03 26.89 -46.62
CA GLU A 429 -4.91 25.83 -47.10
C GLU A 429 -5.75 25.24 -45.97
N ARG A 430 -6.92 24.67 -46.31
CA ARG A 430 -7.76 23.94 -45.35
C ARG A 430 -7.18 22.55 -45.08
N ALA A 431 -6.97 22.22 -43.82
CA ALA A 431 -6.40 20.96 -43.36
C ALA A 431 -7.45 19.83 -43.35
N MET A 432 -7.87 19.39 -44.54
CA MET A 432 -8.86 18.31 -44.68
C MET A 432 -8.41 16.99 -44.04
N ASP A 433 -7.11 16.80 -43.87
CA ASP A 433 -6.51 15.66 -43.17
C ASP A 433 -6.75 15.68 -41.66
N PHE A 434 -7.10 16.82 -41.06
CA PHE A 434 -7.56 16.92 -39.67
C PHE A 434 -9.09 16.81 -39.55
N ASP A 435 -9.82 17.37 -40.51
CA ASP A 435 -11.28 17.28 -40.53
C ASP A 435 -11.74 15.81 -40.69
N ASN A 436 -11.02 15.01 -41.50
CA ASN A 436 -11.36 13.61 -41.79
C ASN A 436 -10.75 12.56 -40.83
N LEU A 437 -10.17 12.99 -39.70
CA LEU A 437 -9.46 12.12 -38.72
C LEU A 437 -10.36 11.29 -37.79
#